data_AF-A0A7S2EB68-F1
#
_entry.id   AF-A0A7S2EB68-F1
#
_cell.length_a   1.000
_cell.length_b   1.000
_cell.length_c   1.000
_cell.angle_alpha   90.00
_cell.angle_beta   90.00
_cell.angle_gamma   90.00
#
_symmetry.space_group_name_H-M   'P 1'
#
loop_
_entity.id
_entity.type
_entity.pdbx_description
1 polymer ?
#
loop_
_entity_poly.entity_id
_entity_poly.type
_entity_poly.pdbx_seq_one_letter_code
_entity_poly.pdbx_strand_id
1 'polypeptide(L)'
;MSNNHVYAFKKKQPSKFSWVIETRSQVENSTRPTSTLYIQMYHKGGRGTIEGNQIRSTLPYIRTDIPVVIIFRALGYVADRDIIEHVVYDLTDGEMMDLFRPSLEEAFVIQRQDVALDFIGRRGSARDVTKHDRIRYARGILQKEVLPHVGTEDGCETKKGFFLGYAVHKLLMCRLGRADEDDR
;
A
#
# COMPACT_ATOMS: atom_id res chain seq x y z
N MET A 1 -12.05 6.10 -16.87
CA MET A 1 -12.05 5.16 -15.72
C MET A 1 -13.24 5.41 -14.79
N SER A 2 -13.83 4.37 -14.23
CA SER A 2 -14.84 4.44 -13.16
C SER A 2 -14.16 4.57 -11.78
N ASN A 3 -14.95 4.78 -10.73
CA ASN A 3 -14.46 4.79 -9.34
C ASN A 3 -14.57 3.39 -8.73
N ASN A 4 -13.88 3.15 -7.62
CA ASN A 4 -13.89 1.90 -6.83
C ASN A 4 -13.34 0.67 -7.56
N HIS A 5 -12.54 0.89 -8.60
CA HIS A 5 -11.87 -0.15 -9.36
C HIS A 5 -10.34 0.01 -9.25
N VAL A 6 -9.63 -1.12 -9.33
CA VAL A 6 -8.17 -1.19 -9.30
C VAL A 6 -7.65 -1.22 -10.73
N TYR A 7 -6.91 -0.19 -11.14
CA TYR A 7 -6.31 -0.08 -12.47
C TYR A 7 -4.80 -0.18 -12.40
N ALA A 8 -4.18 -0.97 -13.27
CA ALA A 8 -2.75 -1.21 -13.38
C ALA A 8 -2.21 -0.55 -14.65
N PHE A 9 -1.17 0.26 -14.51
CA PHE A 9 -0.53 0.95 -15.61
C PHE A 9 0.97 0.70 -15.62
N LYS A 10 1.50 0.27 -16.76
CA LYS A 10 2.94 0.22 -16.96
C LYS A 10 3.48 1.62 -17.12
N LYS A 11 4.63 1.88 -16.50
CA LYS A 11 5.34 3.15 -16.61
C LYS A 11 6.66 2.93 -17.33
N LYS A 12 6.97 3.88 -18.21
CA LYS A 12 8.25 3.94 -18.93
C LYS A 12 9.14 4.99 -18.27
N GLN A 13 10.44 4.90 -18.50
CA GLN A 13 11.37 5.97 -18.15
C GLN A 13 10.90 7.30 -18.79
N PRO A 14 11.05 8.46 -18.12
CA PRO A 14 11.88 8.72 -16.93
C PRO A 14 11.19 8.51 -15.57
N SER A 15 10.01 7.88 -15.51
CA SER A 15 9.36 7.55 -14.24
C SER A 15 10.29 6.75 -13.31
N LYS A 16 10.26 7.03 -12.01
CA LYS A 16 10.94 6.20 -10.98
C LYS A 16 10.24 4.85 -10.76
N PHE A 17 8.97 4.77 -11.13
CA PHE A 17 8.13 3.58 -10.98
C PHE A 17 8.04 2.80 -12.29
N SER A 18 8.05 1.48 -12.21
CA SER A 18 7.84 0.54 -13.32
C SER A 18 6.36 0.21 -13.53
N TRP A 19 5.61 0.11 -12.44
CA TRP A 19 4.18 -0.16 -12.44
C TRP A 19 3.48 0.70 -11.39
N VAL A 20 2.27 1.13 -11.73
CA VAL A 20 1.41 1.90 -10.83
C VAL A 20 0.01 1.29 -10.86
N ILE A 21 -0.48 0.96 -9.68
CA ILE A 21 -1.90 0.76 -9.43
C ILE A 21 -2.51 2.09 -9.01
N GLU A 22 -3.64 2.43 -9.59
CA GLU A 22 -4.49 3.56 -9.21
C GLU A 22 -5.85 3.04 -8.75
N THR A 23 -6.31 3.50 -7.59
CA THR A 23 -7.67 3.23 -7.09
C THR A 23 -8.30 4.52 -6.63
N ARG A 24 -9.32 4.98 -7.35
CA ARG A 24 -10.09 6.18 -7.02
C ARG A 24 -11.33 5.78 -6.22
N SER A 25 -11.29 6.05 -4.91
CA SER A 25 -12.32 5.64 -3.96
C SER A 25 -13.39 6.71 -3.82
N GLN A 26 -14.64 6.36 -4.09
CA GLN A 26 -15.82 7.18 -3.87
C GLN A 26 -16.84 6.41 -3.03
N VAL A 27 -17.26 7.00 -1.92
CA VAL A 27 -18.31 6.43 -1.07
C VAL A 27 -19.66 6.67 -1.73
N GLU A 28 -20.45 5.62 -1.88
CA GLU A 28 -21.80 5.73 -2.44
C GLU A 28 -22.67 6.67 -1.61
N ASN A 29 -23.51 7.47 -2.28
CA ASN A 29 -24.41 8.43 -1.65
C ASN A 29 -23.71 9.45 -0.72
N SER A 30 -22.43 9.73 -0.95
CA SER A 30 -21.65 10.68 -0.17
C SER A 30 -21.23 11.89 -1.02
N THR A 31 -21.20 13.06 -0.39
CA THR A 31 -20.62 14.29 -0.95
C THR A 31 -19.11 14.38 -0.73
N ARG A 32 -18.50 13.39 -0.06
CA ARG A 32 -17.05 13.36 0.17
C ARG A 32 -16.32 13.31 -1.18
N PRO A 33 -15.22 14.08 -1.33
CA PRO A 33 -14.41 14.01 -2.54
C PRO A 33 -13.81 12.61 -2.70
N THR A 34 -13.48 12.27 -3.94
CA THR A 34 -12.81 11.01 -4.25
C THR A 34 -11.42 10.97 -3.61
N SER A 35 -11.10 9.88 -2.92
CA SER A 35 -9.77 9.63 -2.37
C SER A 35 -9.01 8.68 -3.28
N THR A 36 -7.88 9.11 -3.83
CA THR A 36 -7.06 8.28 -4.71
C THR A 36 -5.92 7.63 -3.93
N LEU A 37 -5.84 6.30 -3.99
CA LEU A 37 -4.72 5.53 -3.52
C LEU A 37 -3.84 5.13 -4.71
N TYR A 38 -2.54 5.31 -4.58
CA TYR A 38 -1.56 4.76 -5.52
C TYR A 38 -0.73 3.68 -4.85
N ILE A 39 -0.50 2.56 -5.53
CA ILE A 39 0.47 1.52 -5.14
C ILE A 39 1.46 1.40 -6.28
N GLN A 40 2.75 1.55 -5.99
CA GLN A 40 3.75 1.85 -7.00
C GLN A 40 4.99 1.00 -6.77
N MET A 41 5.38 0.26 -7.81
CA MET A 41 6.59 -0.54 -7.82
C MET A 41 7.74 0.26 -8.43
N TYR A 42 8.88 0.28 -7.76
CA TYR A 42 10.06 1.01 -8.21
C TYR A 42 10.84 0.25 -9.29
N HIS A 43 11.40 0.96 -10.28
CA HIS A 43 12.32 0.38 -11.27
C HIS A 43 13.64 -0.10 -10.64
N LYS A 44 14.16 0.69 -9.71
CA LYS A 44 15.40 0.45 -8.97
C LYS A 44 15.13 0.81 -7.51
N GLY A 45 15.86 0.18 -6.60
CA GLY A 45 15.75 0.52 -5.19
C GLY A 45 16.09 1.98 -4.90
N GLY A 46 15.72 2.44 -3.72
CA GLY A 46 16.14 3.75 -3.20
C GLY A 46 17.66 3.90 -3.09
N ARG A 47 18.13 5.10 -2.70
CA ARG A 47 19.56 5.33 -2.43
C ARG A 47 20.05 4.34 -1.36
N GLY A 48 20.99 3.47 -1.72
CA GLY A 48 21.61 2.50 -0.81
C GLY A 48 20.99 1.10 -0.80
N THR A 49 19.93 0.83 -1.56
CA THR A 49 19.38 -0.52 -1.73
C THR A 49 19.89 -1.16 -3.03
N ILE A 50 20.36 -2.40 -2.94
CA ILE A 50 20.95 -3.15 -4.06
C ILE A 50 19.86 -3.64 -5.02
N GLU A 51 18.67 -3.96 -4.50
CA GLU A 51 17.57 -4.55 -5.25
C GLU A 51 16.47 -3.54 -5.60
N GLY A 52 15.77 -3.75 -6.72
CA GLY A 52 14.61 -2.97 -7.14
C GLY A 52 13.28 -3.60 -6.70
N ASN A 53 12.19 -3.23 -7.38
CA ASN A 53 10.86 -3.82 -7.22
C ASN A 53 10.15 -3.59 -5.87
N GLN A 54 10.69 -2.77 -4.96
CA GLN A 54 9.96 -2.42 -3.74
C GLN A 54 8.64 -1.74 -4.09
N ILE A 55 7.59 -2.11 -3.36
CA ILE A 55 6.25 -1.59 -3.54
C ILE A 55 5.93 -0.64 -2.39
N ARG A 56 5.60 0.60 -2.75
CA ARG A 56 5.20 1.63 -1.80
C ARG A 56 3.86 2.23 -2.19
N SER A 57 3.22 2.91 -1.25
CA SER A 57 1.97 3.61 -1.50
C SER A 57 2.03 5.06 -1.03
N THR A 58 1.42 5.94 -1.80
CA THR A 58 1.17 7.32 -1.40
C THR A 58 -0.14 7.37 -0.64
N LEU A 59 -0.07 7.70 0.65
CA LEU A 59 -1.25 7.84 1.51
C LEU A 59 -1.73 9.30 1.55
N PRO A 60 -3.05 9.56 1.65
CA PRO A 60 -3.57 10.90 1.87
C PRO A 60 -2.93 11.56 3.10
N TYR A 61 -2.59 12.85 2.97
CA TYR A 61 -2.01 13.67 4.04
C TYR A 61 -0.62 13.23 4.56
N ILE A 62 0.01 12.24 3.94
CA ILE A 62 1.36 11.78 4.25
C ILE A 62 2.34 12.28 3.19
N ARG A 63 3.45 12.89 3.61
CA ARG A 63 4.39 13.60 2.72
C ARG A 63 5.30 12.69 1.91
N THR A 64 5.45 11.42 2.31
CA THR A 64 6.40 10.49 1.70
C THR A 64 5.76 9.12 1.50
N ASP A 65 6.17 8.43 0.45
CA ASP A 65 5.67 7.10 0.12
C ASP A 65 5.98 6.11 1.27
N ILE A 66 4.99 5.30 1.63
CA ILE A 66 5.08 4.32 2.71
C ILE A 66 5.24 2.91 2.10
N PRO A 67 6.25 2.12 2.52
CA PRO A 67 6.36 0.71 2.15
C PRO A 67 5.08 -0.07 2.43
N VAL A 68 4.61 -0.86 1.46
CA VAL A 68 3.28 -1.48 1.53
C VAL A 68 3.15 -2.43 2.72
N VAL A 69 4.22 -3.14 3.07
CA VAL A 69 4.27 -4.05 4.24
C VAL A 69 4.07 -3.30 5.56
N ILE A 70 4.55 -2.05 5.67
CA ILE A 70 4.30 -1.22 6.85
C ILE A 70 2.82 -0.84 6.95
N ILE A 71 2.14 -0.64 5.82
CA ILE A 71 0.69 -0.35 5.80
C ILE A 71 -0.09 -1.58 6.28
N PHE A 72 0.25 -2.78 5.79
CA PHE A 72 -0.33 -4.03 6.30
C PHE A 72 -0.17 -4.17 7.82
N ARG A 73 1.06 -3.96 8.34
CA ARG A 73 1.33 -4.03 9.78
C ARG A 73 0.55 -2.97 10.56
N ALA A 74 0.35 -1.78 10.00
CA ALA A 74 -0.46 -0.72 10.61
C ALA A 74 -1.96 -1.06 10.62
N LEU A 75 -2.46 -1.79 9.60
CA LEU A 75 -3.84 -2.31 9.54
C LEU A 75 -4.07 -3.51 10.48
N GLY A 76 -3.01 -4.12 11.02
CA GLY A 76 -3.08 -5.20 11.99
C GLY A 76 -2.51 -6.55 11.53
N TYR A 77 -2.07 -6.65 10.27
CA TYR A 77 -1.40 -7.84 9.73
C TYR A 77 0.08 -7.80 10.09
N VAL A 78 0.44 -8.28 11.27
CA VAL A 78 1.81 -8.15 11.81
C VAL A 78 2.74 -9.23 11.28
N ALA A 79 2.27 -10.47 11.17
CA ALA A 79 3.08 -11.60 10.74
C ALA A 79 3.31 -11.57 9.21
N ASP A 80 4.54 -11.82 8.79
CA ASP A 80 4.90 -11.80 7.36
C ASP A 80 4.10 -12.84 6.58
N ARG A 81 3.85 -14.01 7.18
CA ARG A 81 3.02 -15.05 6.59
C ARG A 81 1.62 -14.54 6.25
N ASP A 82 0.96 -13.84 7.18
CA ASP A 82 -0.37 -13.29 6.94
C ASP A 82 -0.32 -12.30 5.77
N ILE A 83 0.67 -11.40 5.75
CA ILE A 83 0.82 -10.41 4.66
C ILE A 83 1.03 -11.11 3.31
N ILE A 84 1.88 -12.14 3.28
CA ILE A 84 2.15 -12.93 2.08
C ILE A 84 0.86 -13.60 1.62
N GLU A 85 0.10 -14.26 2.49
CA GLU A 85 -1.15 -14.96 2.12
C GLU A 85 -2.24 -14.00 1.58
N HIS A 86 -2.18 -12.70 1.92
CA HIS A 86 -3.07 -11.69 1.35
C HIS A 86 -2.63 -11.18 -0.03
N VAL A 87 -1.36 -11.37 -0.40
CA VAL A 87 -0.75 -10.87 -1.65
C VAL A 87 -0.50 -12.00 -2.66
N VAL A 88 -0.05 -13.17 -2.20
CA VAL A 88 0.32 -14.33 -2.99
C VAL A 88 -0.63 -15.47 -2.64
N TYR A 89 -1.58 -15.75 -3.53
CA TYR A 89 -2.65 -16.72 -3.28
C TYR A 89 -2.19 -18.18 -3.40
N ASP A 90 -1.12 -18.44 -4.15
CA ASP A 90 -0.46 -19.73 -4.25
C ASP A 90 0.97 -19.61 -3.70
N LEU A 91 1.21 -20.12 -2.49
CA LEU A 91 2.53 -20.04 -1.84
C LEU A 91 3.60 -20.91 -2.52
N THR A 92 3.23 -21.74 -3.51
CA THR A 92 4.19 -22.50 -4.32
C THR A 92 4.74 -21.70 -5.50
N ASP A 93 4.17 -20.52 -5.77
CA ASP A 93 4.61 -19.60 -6.81
C ASP A 93 5.88 -18.83 -6.41
N GLY A 94 7.02 -19.50 -6.59
CA GLY A 94 8.34 -18.95 -6.24
C GLY A 94 8.65 -17.61 -6.94
N GLU A 95 8.18 -17.42 -8.17
CA GLU A 95 8.46 -16.21 -8.95
C GLU A 95 7.73 -14.98 -8.35
N MET A 96 6.46 -15.12 -7.97
CA MET A 96 5.73 -14.04 -7.31
C MET A 96 6.25 -13.78 -5.89
N MET A 97 6.60 -14.83 -5.16
CA MET A 97 7.22 -14.73 -3.84
C MET A 97 8.54 -13.97 -3.89
N ASP A 98 9.43 -14.31 -4.82
CA ASP A 98 10.71 -13.64 -5.02
C ASP A 98 10.54 -12.20 -5.49
N LEU A 99 9.53 -11.92 -6.32
CA LEU A 99 9.22 -10.56 -6.75
C LEU A 99 8.72 -9.67 -5.59
N PHE A 100 8.00 -10.25 -4.61
CA PHE A 100 7.49 -9.51 -3.45
C PHE A 100 8.52 -9.38 -2.31
N ARG A 101 9.50 -10.29 -2.23
CA ARG A 101 10.55 -10.35 -1.19
C ARG A 101 11.21 -9.00 -0.87
N PRO A 102 11.62 -8.16 -1.84
CA PRO A 102 12.25 -6.87 -1.54
C PRO A 102 11.37 -5.93 -0.70
N SER A 103 10.03 -6.04 -0.81
CA SER A 103 9.08 -5.24 -0.02
C SER A 103 9.00 -5.70 1.44
N LEU A 104 9.18 -7.01 1.69
CA LEU A 104 9.26 -7.58 3.05
C LEU A 104 10.57 -7.16 3.73
N GLU A 105 11.69 -7.27 3.01
CA GLU A 105 13.01 -6.90 3.51
C GLU A 105 13.10 -5.40 3.86
N GLU A 106 12.52 -4.53 3.02
CA GLU A 106 12.45 -3.09 3.29
C GLU A 106 11.74 -2.77 4.62
N ALA A 107 10.77 -3.59 5.03
CA ALA A 107 10.00 -3.40 6.26
C ALA A 107 10.53 -4.20 7.46
N PHE A 108 11.63 -4.94 7.32
CA PHE A 108 12.13 -5.90 8.33
C PHE A 108 12.21 -5.34 9.76
N VAL A 109 12.60 -4.07 9.91
CA VAL A 109 12.82 -3.42 11.21
C VAL A 109 11.53 -3.00 11.95
N ILE A 110 10.35 -3.08 11.34
CA ILE A 110 9.09 -2.55 11.90
C ILE A 110 8.10 -3.68 12.19
N GLN A 111 8.33 -4.47 13.24
CA GLN A 111 7.57 -5.72 13.47
C GLN A 111 6.33 -5.57 14.37
N ARG A 112 5.85 -4.34 14.60
CA ARG A 112 4.72 -4.06 15.51
C ARG A 112 3.78 -3.02 14.93
N GLN A 113 2.48 -3.17 15.18
CA GLN A 113 1.45 -2.24 14.69
C GLN A 113 1.65 -0.81 15.22
N ASP A 114 1.95 -0.62 16.50
CA ASP A 114 2.15 0.72 17.07
C ASP A 114 3.38 1.44 16.49
N VAL A 115 4.43 0.67 16.16
CA VAL A 115 5.64 1.19 15.51
C VAL A 115 5.35 1.54 14.05
N ALA A 116 4.56 0.73 13.35
CA ALA A 116 4.11 1.02 11.99
C ALA A 116 3.23 2.29 11.93
N LEU A 117 2.29 2.44 12.86
CA LEU A 117 1.47 3.65 13.00
C LEU A 117 2.31 4.88 13.34
N ASP A 118 3.27 4.78 14.26
CA ASP A 118 4.21 5.88 14.54
C ASP A 118 5.06 6.24 13.31
N PHE A 119 5.53 5.24 12.56
CA PHE A 119 6.30 5.43 11.34
C PHE A 119 5.52 6.22 10.28
N ILE A 120 4.24 5.91 10.08
CA ILE A 120 3.34 6.66 9.19
C ILE A 120 3.12 8.07 9.74
N GLY A 121 2.78 8.19 11.03
CA GLY A 121 2.46 9.46 11.67
C GLY A 121 3.61 10.47 11.66
N ARG A 122 4.87 10.02 11.77
CA ARG A 122 6.08 10.89 11.65
C ARG A 122 6.22 11.54 10.27
N ARG A 123 5.57 10.98 9.24
CA ARG A 123 5.60 11.48 7.87
C ARG A 123 4.41 12.38 7.54
N GLY A 124 3.58 12.68 8.54
CA GLY A 124 2.53 13.69 8.48
C GLY A 124 3.10 15.12 8.42
N SER A 125 2.18 16.09 8.39
CA SER A 125 2.56 17.50 8.23
C SER A 125 3.01 18.19 9.52
N ALA A 126 2.44 17.78 10.65
CA ALA A 126 2.64 18.37 11.97
C ALA A 126 4.06 18.15 12.50
N ARG A 127 4.60 19.17 13.18
CA ARG A 127 5.88 19.11 13.91
C ARG A 127 5.60 18.98 15.42
N ASP A 128 6.58 18.50 16.18
CA ASP A 128 6.56 18.47 17.65
C ASP A 128 5.36 17.77 18.29
N VAL A 129 4.79 16.79 17.58
CA VAL A 129 3.69 15.93 18.05
C VAL A 129 4.21 14.72 18.82
N THR A 130 3.53 14.35 19.89
CA THR A 130 3.88 13.17 20.71
C THR A 130 3.74 11.87 19.93
N LYS A 131 4.40 10.78 20.36
CA LYS A 131 4.22 9.43 19.77
C LYS A 131 2.74 9.02 19.78
N HIS A 132 2.05 9.30 20.87
CA HIS A 132 0.64 8.96 21.03
C HIS A 132 -0.23 9.65 19.97
N ASP A 133 -0.03 10.95 19.76
CA ASP A 133 -0.82 11.71 18.77
C ASP A 133 -0.51 11.30 17.34
N ARG A 134 0.75 10.95 17.04
CA ARG A 134 1.13 10.41 15.73
C ARG A 134 0.45 9.08 15.42
N ILE A 135 0.36 8.19 16.41
CA ILE A 135 -0.35 6.92 16.28
C ILE A 135 -1.85 7.16 16.04
N ARG A 136 -2.47 8.04 16.83
CA ARG A 136 -3.89 8.41 16.67
C ARG A 136 -4.16 9.00 15.28
N TYR A 137 -3.28 9.89 14.82
CA TYR A 137 -3.37 10.52 13.50
C TYR A 137 -3.26 9.49 12.37
N ALA A 138 -2.24 8.63 12.41
CA ALA A 138 -2.06 7.59 11.39
C ALA A 138 -3.25 6.61 11.35
N ARG A 139 -3.77 6.21 12.51
CA ARG A 139 -4.97 5.38 12.60
C ARG A 139 -6.17 6.06 11.95
N GLY A 140 -6.39 7.35 12.22
CA GLY A 140 -7.46 8.13 11.60
C GLY A 140 -7.36 8.19 10.07
N ILE A 141 -6.16 8.34 9.52
CA ILE A 141 -5.93 8.31 8.07
C ILE A 141 -6.29 6.94 7.48
N LEU A 142 -5.74 5.86 8.04
CA LEU A 142 -5.99 4.51 7.54
C LEU A 142 -7.48 4.15 7.63
N GLN A 143 -8.17 4.64 8.66
CA GLN A 143 -9.59 4.40 8.87
C GLN A 143 -10.49 5.23 7.95
N LYS A 144 -10.25 6.54 7.78
CA LYS A 144 -11.23 7.43 7.14
C LYS A 144 -10.87 7.88 5.73
N GLU A 145 -9.59 7.84 5.38
CA GLU A 145 -9.05 8.45 4.17
C GLU A 145 -8.51 7.42 3.18
N VAL A 146 -7.97 6.29 3.67
CA VAL A 146 -7.53 5.17 2.83
C VAL A 146 -8.72 4.29 2.48
N LEU A 147 -8.95 4.05 1.18
CA LEU A 147 -10.00 3.17 0.67
C LEU A 147 -11.38 3.40 1.33
N PRO A 148 -11.90 4.65 1.39
CA PRO A 148 -13.14 4.95 2.12
C PRO A 148 -14.36 4.20 1.56
N HIS A 149 -14.33 3.78 0.30
CA HIS A 149 -15.38 2.95 -0.31
C HIS A 149 -15.44 1.52 0.27
N VAL A 150 -14.35 1.02 0.84
CA VAL A 150 -14.31 -0.28 1.54
C VAL A 150 -14.90 -0.15 2.95
N GLY A 151 -14.77 1.02 3.57
CA GLY A 151 -15.37 1.32 4.87
C GLY A 151 -14.63 2.44 5.60
N THR A 152 -15.37 3.19 6.42
CA THR A 152 -14.83 4.28 7.26
C THR A 152 -15.07 4.09 8.75
N GLU A 153 -15.75 3.00 9.12
CA GLU A 153 -16.08 2.66 10.49
C GLU A 153 -14.89 1.98 11.19
N ASP A 154 -14.92 1.98 12.52
CA ASP A 154 -13.97 1.19 13.32
C ASP A 154 -14.12 -0.30 12.97
N GLY A 155 -13.01 -1.03 12.85
CA GLY A 155 -13.01 -2.46 12.53
C GLY A 155 -13.01 -2.79 11.03
N CYS A 156 -13.03 -1.78 10.15
CA CYS A 156 -12.90 -2.00 8.70
C CYS A 156 -11.44 -2.23 8.23
N GLU A 157 -10.46 -2.16 9.12
CA GLU A 157 -9.03 -2.29 8.80
C GLU A 157 -8.69 -3.63 8.15
N THR A 158 -9.31 -4.72 8.60
CA THR A 158 -9.10 -6.05 8.03
C THR A 158 -9.57 -6.12 6.57
N LYS A 159 -10.79 -5.64 6.29
CA LYS A 159 -11.33 -5.54 4.92
C LYS A 159 -10.43 -4.72 4.00
N LYS A 160 -9.85 -3.62 4.52
CA LYS A 160 -8.88 -2.81 3.77
C LYS A 160 -7.59 -3.55 3.48
N GLY A 161 -7.14 -4.41 4.40
CA GLY A 161 -5.99 -5.30 4.16
C GLY A 161 -6.22 -6.25 3.00
N PHE A 162 -7.40 -6.88 2.91
CA PHE A 162 -7.76 -7.72 1.76
C PHE A 162 -7.75 -6.94 0.45
N PHE A 163 -8.35 -5.75 0.43
CA PHE A 163 -8.34 -4.91 -0.77
C PHE A 163 -6.92 -4.50 -1.17
N LEU A 164 -6.09 -4.11 -0.20
CA LEU A 164 -4.69 -3.77 -0.43
C LEU A 164 -3.93 -4.98 -0.99
N GLY A 165 -4.14 -6.17 -0.42
CA GLY A 165 -3.59 -7.44 -0.90
C GLY A 165 -3.95 -7.73 -2.34
N TYR A 166 -5.24 -7.63 -2.69
CA TYR A 166 -5.73 -7.74 -4.06
C TYR A 166 -5.06 -6.73 -5.01
N ALA A 167 -4.93 -5.48 -4.60
CA ALA A 167 -4.32 -4.45 -5.45
C ALA A 167 -2.82 -4.70 -5.68
N VAL A 168 -2.09 -5.17 -4.65
CA VAL A 168 -0.68 -5.58 -4.79
C VAL A 168 -0.57 -6.85 -5.64
N HIS A 169 -1.45 -7.84 -5.45
CA HIS A 169 -1.50 -9.04 -6.27
C HIS A 169 -1.67 -8.71 -7.75
N LYS A 170 -2.63 -7.83 -8.09
CA LYS A 170 -2.84 -7.36 -9.47
C LYS A 170 -1.57 -6.74 -10.05
N LEU A 171 -0.87 -5.90 -9.27
CA LEU A 171 0.41 -5.32 -9.67
C LEU A 171 1.43 -6.41 -10.02
N LEU A 172 1.61 -7.40 -9.14
CA LEU A 172 2.57 -8.49 -9.34
C LEU A 172 2.22 -9.32 -10.58
N MET A 173 0.94 -9.66 -10.77
CA MET A 173 0.46 -10.36 -11.96
C MET A 173 0.81 -9.61 -13.26
N CYS A 174 0.57 -8.30 -13.29
CA CYS A 174 0.95 -7.48 -14.45
C CYS A 174 2.48 -7.40 -14.63
N ARG A 175 3.23 -7.28 -13.53
CA ARG A 175 4.71 -7.22 -13.59
C ARG A 175 5.34 -8.50 -14.13
N LEU A 176 4.74 -9.65 -13.82
CA LEU A 176 5.14 -10.98 -14.29
C LEU A 176 4.61 -11.30 -15.70
N GLY A 177 3.79 -10.42 -16.30
CA GLY A 177 3.19 -10.64 -17.62
C GLY A 177 2.08 -11.69 -17.62
N ARG A 178 1.46 -11.94 -16.46
CA ARG A 178 0.36 -12.90 -16.27
C ARG A 178 -1.01 -12.24 -16.34
N ALA A 179 -1.04 -10.90 -16.36
CA ALA A 179 -2.20 -10.08 -16.62
C ALA A 179 -1.77 -8.86 -17.45
N ASP A 180 -2.67 -8.34 -18.27
CA ASP A 180 -2.41 -7.14 -19.07
C ASP A 180 -2.52 -5.85 -18.23
N GLU A 181 -1.98 -4.75 -18.75
CA GLU A 181 -2.25 -3.42 -18.21
C GLU A 181 -3.66 -2.95 -18.58
N ASP A 182 -4.25 -2.08 -17.76
CA ASP A 182 -5.56 -1.51 -18.05
C ASP A 182 -5.42 -0.32 -19.03
N ASP A 183 -6.43 -0.16 -19.89
CA ASP A 183 -6.57 1.00 -20.76
C ASP A 183 -6.87 2.27 -19.94
N ARG A 184 -6.33 3.40 -20.39
CA ARG A 184 -6.44 4.69 -19.71
C ARG A 184 -7.69 5.48 -20.10
#